data_AF-A0A1C5JDU1-F1
#
_entry.id   AF-A0A1C5JDU1-F1
#
_cell.length_a   1.000
_cell.length_b   1.000
_cell.length_c   1.000
_cell.angle_alpha   90.00
_cell.angle_beta   90.00
_cell.angle_gamma   90.00
#
_symmetry.space_group_name_H-M   'P 1'
#
loop_
_entity.id
_entity.type
_entity.pdbx_description
1 polymer ?
#
loop_
_entity_poly.entity_id
_entity_poly.type
_entity_poly.pdbx_seq_one_letter_code
_entity_poly.pdbx_strand_id
1 'polypeptide(L)'
;MIRRRQLARTAAALLAAVLGATGLVAVETTAASAAVRTVYYDASRAGEFRTNFDQAASIWNSSVSSVRLAPRTPGNITIYVDTGWPRAQTTSLGNGRVWMGWQAVDMGYDRTRIATHEIGHILGLPDRRTGLCSDLMSGSSAPVSCKNAYPSAAEAYRVNQLFGGTLAAPATASYSWSDEGDVTPMVVGGRPATENYPWMVYTSGCTGTLIKANWAVTARHCPTPTSVRVGSINRTSGGTVVRVTRGVNHPTIDVKLLQLASSVGYAPAPIPTTSGAVGTATRIIGWGQTCPQRGCGSAPTIAHELDTSIVSDSRCLGINGPYEICTNNTNGNSGACYGDSGGPQVRKINGVWNLIGATSRAGNNNSTCATGPSIYGDLPSIRTWINTQVGGLPVA
;
A
#
# COMPACT_ATOMS: atom_id res chain seq x y z
N MET A 1 51.33 11.74 -56.81
CA MET A 1 50.34 10.95 -56.03
C MET A 1 50.49 11.35 -54.57
N ILE A 2 49.67 12.29 -54.11
CA ILE A 2 48.54 12.02 -53.19
C ILE A 2 49.07 11.59 -51.81
N ARG A 3 49.35 12.55 -50.92
CA ARG A 3 48.36 13.09 -49.95
C ARG A 3 47.43 11.99 -49.44
N ARG A 4 47.82 11.23 -48.40
CA ARG A 4 46.98 10.50 -47.43
C ARG A 4 47.83 9.40 -46.79
N ARG A 5 48.62 9.71 -45.75
CA ARG A 5 49.11 8.70 -44.79
C ARG A 5 49.84 9.23 -43.54
N GLN A 6 49.88 10.54 -43.28
CA GLN A 6 50.55 11.11 -42.09
C GLN A 6 49.62 11.84 -41.10
N LEU A 7 48.31 11.65 -41.18
CA LEU A 7 47.33 12.19 -40.21
C LEU A 7 46.64 11.04 -39.47
N ALA A 8 47.38 10.30 -38.66
CA ALA A 8 46.78 9.28 -37.78
C ALA A 8 47.61 8.87 -36.56
N ARG A 9 48.65 9.64 -36.16
CA ARG A 9 49.48 9.29 -34.99
C ARG A 9 50.09 10.50 -34.27
N THR A 10 49.33 11.56 -34.02
CA THR A 10 49.80 12.66 -33.13
C THR A 10 48.61 13.49 -32.59
N ALA A 11 47.58 12.83 -32.06
CA ALA A 11 46.44 13.53 -31.42
C ALA A 11 45.95 12.81 -30.15
N ALA A 12 46.87 12.22 -29.38
CA ALA A 12 46.53 11.51 -28.14
C ALA A 12 47.45 11.85 -26.95
N ALA A 13 48.21 12.96 -27.01
CA ALA A 13 49.20 13.26 -25.97
C ALA A 13 49.22 14.70 -25.45
N LEU A 14 48.26 15.57 -25.79
CA LEU A 14 48.30 16.99 -25.38
C LEU A 14 46.98 17.58 -24.87
N LEU A 15 46.03 16.74 -24.41
CA LEU A 15 44.86 17.19 -23.65
C LEU A 15 44.82 16.62 -22.22
N ALA A 16 45.98 16.47 -21.59
CA ALA A 16 46.11 16.06 -20.19
C ALA A 16 46.90 17.08 -19.35
N ALA A 17 47.04 18.33 -19.80
CA ALA A 17 47.90 19.31 -19.14
C ALA A 17 47.35 20.75 -19.08
N VAL A 18 46.02 20.95 -19.14
CA VAL A 18 45.40 22.24 -18.77
C VAL A 18 44.08 21.97 -18.05
N LEU A 19 44.17 21.63 -16.77
CA LEU A 19 43.11 21.75 -15.76
C LEU A 19 43.71 21.55 -14.35
N GLY A 20 44.91 22.10 -14.15
CA GLY A 20 45.55 22.20 -12.83
C GLY A 20 45.50 23.65 -12.34
N ALA A 21 44.30 24.22 -12.14
CA ALA A 21 44.13 25.56 -11.55
C ALA A 21 42.72 25.85 -11.01
N THR A 22 41.92 24.84 -10.70
CA THR A 22 40.72 25.03 -9.88
C THR A 22 40.77 24.02 -8.75
N GLY A 23 41.09 24.50 -7.54
CA GLY A 23 41.12 23.70 -6.31
C GLY A 23 39.72 23.25 -5.90
N LEU A 24 39.12 22.35 -6.69
CA LEU A 24 37.95 21.59 -6.31
C LEU A 24 38.45 20.22 -5.85
N VAL A 25 38.82 20.16 -4.57
CA VAL A 25 38.95 18.89 -3.87
C VAL A 25 37.55 18.26 -3.91
N ALA A 26 37.39 17.16 -4.62
CA ALA A 26 36.20 16.33 -4.50
C ALA A 26 36.17 15.84 -3.05
N VAL A 27 35.31 16.45 -2.23
CA VAL A 27 34.96 15.89 -0.93
C VAL A 27 34.12 14.68 -1.25
N GLU A 28 34.75 13.50 -1.30
CA GLU A 28 34.03 12.25 -1.17
C GLU A 28 33.36 12.28 0.20
N THR A 29 32.06 12.62 0.21
CA THR A 29 31.24 12.42 1.38
C THR A 29 31.11 10.91 1.57
N THR A 30 32.01 10.32 2.35
CA THR A 30 31.78 9.00 2.92
C THR A 30 30.49 9.09 3.70
N ALA A 31 29.41 8.49 3.19
CA ALA A 31 28.16 8.37 3.93
C ALA A 31 28.50 7.67 5.24
N ALA A 32 28.41 8.41 6.36
CA ALA A 32 28.61 7.84 7.67
C ALA A 32 27.65 6.65 7.80
N SER A 33 28.18 5.45 8.05
CA SER A 33 27.37 4.28 8.35
C SER A 33 26.43 4.65 9.50
N ALA A 34 25.12 4.66 9.24
CA ALA A 34 24.13 4.96 10.26
C ALA A 34 24.33 3.96 11.40
N ALA A 35 24.79 4.44 12.56
CA ALA A 35 25.07 3.58 13.69
C ALA A 35 23.81 2.79 14.07
N VAL A 36 23.94 1.48 14.26
CA VAL A 36 22.84 0.60 14.66
C VAL A 36 22.22 1.13 15.95
N ARG A 37 20.96 1.57 15.89
CA ARG A 37 20.28 2.11 17.08
C ARG A 37 19.93 0.96 18.02
N THR A 38 20.40 1.02 19.26
CA THR A 38 19.96 0.05 20.29
C THR A 38 18.64 0.50 20.90
N VAL A 39 17.64 -0.37 20.86
CA VAL A 39 16.35 -0.21 21.54
C VAL A 39 16.31 -1.19 22.70
N TYR A 40 16.15 -0.68 23.91
CA TYR A 40 16.12 -1.52 25.09
C TYR A 40 14.72 -2.00 25.42
N TYR A 41 14.55 -3.29 25.76
CA TYR A 41 13.27 -3.81 26.24
C TYR A 41 13.36 -4.27 27.70
N ASP A 42 12.35 -3.92 28.46
CA ASP A 42 12.18 -4.25 29.88
C ASP A 42 11.15 -5.37 30.01
N ALA A 43 11.64 -6.59 30.15
CA ALA A 43 10.85 -7.79 30.38
C ALA A 43 10.73 -8.17 31.87
N SER A 44 11.04 -7.26 32.80
CA SER A 44 10.94 -7.53 34.25
C SER A 44 9.51 -7.86 34.71
N ARG A 45 8.50 -7.42 33.95
CA ARG A 45 7.07 -7.64 34.23
C ARG A 45 6.41 -8.62 33.26
N ALA A 46 7.19 -9.34 32.44
CA ALA A 46 6.68 -10.26 31.44
C ALA A 46 6.28 -11.63 32.01
N GLY A 47 6.55 -11.91 33.28
CA GLY A 47 6.24 -13.19 33.92
C GLY A 47 6.81 -14.37 33.15
N GLU A 48 5.99 -15.39 32.90
CA GLU A 48 6.37 -16.58 32.13
C GLU A 48 6.70 -16.29 30.65
N PHE A 49 6.25 -15.16 30.10
CA PHE A 49 6.45 -14.80 28.70
C PHE A 49 7.81 -14.15 28.44
N ARG A 50 8.66 -13.99 29.46
CA ARG A 50 9.99 -13.39 29.31
C ARG A 50 10.80 -14.04 28.18
N THR A 51 10.83 -15.37 28.13
CA THR A 51 11.58 -16.11 27.12
C THR A 51 11.03 -15.90 25.71
N ASN A 52 9.71 -15.69 25.55
CA ASN A 52 9.10 -15.35 24.26
C ASN A 52 9.56 -13.97 23.77
N PHE A 53 9.68 -12.98 24.66
CA PHE A 53 10.20 -11.65 24.29
C PHE A 53 11.70 -11.63 24.04
N ASP A 54 12.48 -12.43 24.78
CA ASP A 54 13.92 -12.61 24.49
C ASP A 54 14.14 -13.27 23.11
N GLN A 55 13.28 -14.24 22.76
CA GLN A 55 13.30 -14.87 21.44
C GLN A 55 12.84 -13.90 20.35
N ALA A 56 11.78 -13.11 20.59
CA ALA A 56 11.31 -12.09 19.66
C ALA A 56 12.40 -11.03 19.37
N ALA A 57 13.12 -10.60 20.39
CA ALA A 57 14.26 -9.70 20.24
C ALA A 57 15.37 -10.32 19.38
N SER A 58 15.67 -11.61 19.59
CA SER A 58 16.65 -12.35 18.78
C SER A 58 16.21 -12.48 17.31
N ILE A 59 14.92 -12.75 17.07
CA ILE A 59 14.35 -12.84 15.73
C ILE A 59 14.52 -11.50 14.99
N TRP A 60 14.10 -10.39 15.61
CA TRP A 60 14.30 -9.07 15.03
C TRP A 60 15.79 -8.78 14.78
N ASN A 61 16.66 -9.01 15.76
CA ASN A 61 18.12 -8.81 15.61
C ASN A 61 18.74 -9.62 14.47
N SER A 62 18.19 -10.80 14.16
CA SER A 62 18.64 -11.62 13.02
C SER A 62 18.04 -11.17 11.68
N SER A 63 16.92 -10.45 11.71
CA SER A 63 16.14 -10.07 10.52
C SER A 63 16.46 -8.67 10.02
N VAL A 64 16.95 -7.78 10.89
CA VAL A 64 17.22 -6.36 10.56
C VAL A 64 18.63 -5.95 10.98
N SER A 65 19.19 -4.95 10.30
CA SER A 65 20.55 -4.48 10.52
C SER A 65 20.62 -3.08 11.13
N SER A 66 19.56 -2.27 11.01
CA SER A 66 19.55 -0.87 11.45
C SER A 66 19.24 -0.66 12.93
N VAL A 67 18.66 -1.66 13.60
CA VAL A 67 18.23 -1.60 14.99
C VAL A 67 18.58 -2.89 15.71
N ARG A 68 19.01 -2.76 16.96
CA ARG A 68 19.31 -3.89 17.84
C ARG A 68 18.46 -3.83 19.10
N LEU A 69 17.74 -4.89 19.40
CA LEU A 69 17.01 -5.07 20.65
C LEU A 69 17.90 -5.70 21.72
N ALA A 70 17.93 -5.09 22.90
CA ALA A 70 18.71 -5.59 24.04
C ALA A 70 17.92 -5.48 25.35
N PRO A 71 18.03 -6.44 26.28
CA PRO A 71 17.32 -6.37 27.55
C PRO A 71 17.93 -5.28 28.45
N ARG A 72 17.08 -4.47 29.08
CA ARG A 72 17.46 -3.50 30.13
C ARG A 72 16.23 -3.07 30.92
N THR A 73 16.42 -2.80 32.22
CA THR A 73 15.38 -2.24 33.10
C THR A 73 15.90 -0.93 33.71
N PRO A 74 15.23 0.22 33.50
CA PRO A 74 14.13 0.43 32.55
C PRO A 74 14.62 0.39 31.10
N GLY A 75 13.72 0.01 30.19
CA GLY A 75 13.93 -0.02 28.75
C GLY A 75 13.03 0.97 28.01
N ASN A 76 13.33 1.19 26.72
CA ASN A 76 12.48 1.93 25.79
C ASN A 76 11.11 1.27 25.57
N ILE A 77 11.09 -0.07 25.60
CA ILE A 77 9.90 -0.90 25.52
C ILE A 77 9.63 -1.45 26.91
N THR A 78 8.46 -1.20 27.49
CA THR A 78 8.04 -1.88 28.73
C THR A 78 7.04 -2.97 28.41
N ILE A 79 7.32 -4.20 28.82
CA ILE A 79 6.46 -5.35 28.58
C ILE A 79 5.58 -5.61 29.81
N TYR A 80 4.30 -5.82 29.59
CA TYR A 80 3.29 -6.15 30.59
C TYR A 80 2.59 -7.46 30.22
N VAL A 81 1.91 -8.06 31.19
CA VAL A 81 1.01 -9.19 31.00
C VAL A 81 -0.36 -8.82 31.56
N ASP A 82 -1.42 -9.12 30.83
CA ASP A 82 -2.79 -8.99 31.33
C ASP A 82 -3.75 -10.00 30.69
N THR A 83 -5.02 -9.98 31.11
CA THR A 83 -6.05 -10.92 30.67
C THR A 83 -6.69 -10.55 29.33
N GLY A 84 -6.29 -9.43 28.69
CA GLY A 84 -6.91 -8.93 27.48
C GLY A 84 -6.31 -9.51 26.19
N TRP A 85 -6.59 -8.85 25.07
CA TRP A 85 -5.88 -9.09 23.81
C TRP A 85 -4.46 -8.50 23.85
N PRO A 86 -3.46 -9.18 23.24
CA PRO A 86 -2.16 -8.59 22.97
C PRO A 86 -2.29 -7.28 22.20
N ARG A 87 -1.43 -6.33 22.53
CA ARG A 87 -1.40 -5.01 21.90
C ARG A 87 -0.09 -4.29 22.17
N ALA A 88 0.25 -3.36 21.29
CA ALA A 88 1.33 -2.41 21.46
C ALA A 88 0.80 -0.98 21.48
N GLN A 89 1.33 -0.17 22.37
CA GLN A 89 1.13 1.28 22.39
C GLN A 89 2.45 1.95 22.09
N THR A 90 2.56 2.49 20.87
CA THR A 90 3.73 3.23 20.42
C THR A 90 3.66 4.66 20.94
N THR A 91 4.74 5.15 21.55
CA THR A 91 4.87 6.57 21.90
C THR A 91 5.71 7.32 20.88
N SER A 92 6.75 6.67 20.37
CA SER A 92 7.57 7.11 19.24
C SER A 92 8.31 5.89 18.66
N LEU A 93 8.98 6.05 17.52
CA LEU A 93 9.71 4.94 16.90
C LEU A 93 10.75 4.33 17.86
N GLY A 94 10.58 3.04 18.16
CA GLY A 94 11.41 2.30 19.11
C GLY A 94 11.07 2.50 20.59
N ASN A 95 9.98 3.20 20.92
CA ASN A 95 9.57 3.45 22.30
C ASN A 95 8.08 3.14 22.49
N GLY A 96 7.74 2.52 23.62
CA GLY A 96 6.35 2.27 23.96
C GLY A 96 6.15 1.16 24.97
N ARG A 97 4.93 0.62 24.97
CA ARG A 97 4.52 -0.45 25.87
C ARG A 97 3.93 -1.59 25.04
N VAL A 98 4.20 -2.81 25.47
CA VAL A 98 3.63 -4.02 24.88
C VAL A 98 2.93 -4.79 25.98
N TRP A 99 1.74 -5.30 25.69
CA TRP A 99 1.03 -6.21 26.57
C TRP A 99 0.94 -7.57 25.90
N MET A 100 1.44 -8.58 26.59
CA MET A 100 1.12 -9.97 26.30
C MET A 100 -0.24 -10.26 26.92
N GLY A 101 -1.26 -10.42 26.08
CA GLY A 101 -2.62 -10.68 26.51
C GLY A 101 -2.95 -12.17 26.49
N TRP A 102 -3.50 -12.68 27.59
CA TRP A 102 -3.91 -14.10 27.70
C TRP A 102 -4.98 -14.50 26.68
N GLN A 103 -5.84 -13.57 26.25
CA GLN A 103 -6.97 -13.91 25.37
C GLN A 103 -6.54 -14.56 24.05
N ALA A 104 -5.44 -14.11 23.43
CA ALA A 104 -4.92 -14.75 22.22
C ALA A 104 -4.21 -16.09 22.52
N VAL A 105 -3.52 -16.17 23.65
CA VAL A 105 -2.84 -17.40 24.08
C VAL A 105 -3.85 -18.51 24.33
N ASP A 106 -4.96 -18.19 25.01
CA ASP A 106 -6.05 -19.13 25.32
C ASP A 106 -6.80 -19.56 24.06
N MET A 107 -6.79 -18.74 23.01
CA MET A 107 -7.31 -19.08 21.68
C MET A 107 -6.32 -19.93 20.86
N GLY A 108 -5.12 -20.20 21.37
CA GLY A 108 -4.13 -21.09 20.74
C GLY A 108 -3.14 -20.41 19.81
N TYR A 109 -3.06 -19.07 19.80
CA TYR A 109 -2.03 -18.36 19.03
C TYR A 109 -0.64 -18.58 19.63
N ASP A 110 0.38 -18.66 18.78
CA ASP A 110 1.76 -18.89 19.19
C ASP A 110 2.33 -17.71 20.01
N ARG A 111 2.84 -18.01 21.20
CA ARG A 111 3.31 -17.00 22.17
C ARG A 111 4.49 -16.18 21.66
N THR A 112 5.46 -16.81 20.97
CA THR A 112 6.62 -16.11 20.42
C THR A 112 6.19 -15.27 19.22
N ARG A 113 5.31 -15.77 18.37
CA ARG A 113 4.76 -14.99 17.25
C ARG A 113 4.02 -13.75 17.73
N ILE A 114 3.20 -13.85 18.77
CA ILE A 114 2.55 -12.69 19.41
C ILE A 114 3.62 -11.69 19.86
N ALA A 115 4.60 -12.12 20.65
CA ALA A 115 5.66 -11.25 21.15
C ALA A 115 6.42 -10.53 20.03
N THR A 116 6.80 -11.25 18.96
CA THR A 116 7.52 -10.64 17.82
C THR A 116 6.64 -9.66 17.04
N HIS A 117 5.34 -9.97 16.88
CA HIS A 117 4.36 -9.10 16.24
C HIS A 117 4.18 -7.78 17.00
N GLU A 118 3.97 -7.84 18.32
CA GLU A 118 3.78 -6.63 19.13
C GLU A 118 5.03 -5.75 19.18
N ILE A 119 6.22 -6.36 19.21
CA ILE A 119 7.48 -5.61 19.05
C ILE A 119 7.55 -4.96 17.66
N GLY A 120 7.06 -5.62 16.61
CA GLY A 120 6.99 -5.07 15.24
C GLY A 120 6.27 -3.72 15.17
N HIS A 121 5.19 -3.55 15.96
CA HIS A 121 4.52 -2.26 16.10
C HIS A 121 5.40 -1.19 16.73
N ILE A 122 6.15 -1.52 17.78
CA ILE A 122 7.13 -0.60 18.38
C ILE A 122 8.23 -0.19 17.40
N LEU A 123 8.59 -1.10 16.49
CA LEU A 123 9.52 -0.85 15.40
C LEU A 123 8.89 -0.10 14.21
N GLY A 124 7.62 0.31 14.32
CA GLY A 124 6.92 1.18 13.38
C GLY A 124 6.18 0.47 12.25
N LEU A 125 5.97 -0.84 12.36
CA LEU A 125 5.16 -1.59 11.40
C LEU A 125 3.67 -1.55 11.79
N PRO A 126 2.76 -1.25 10.85
CA PRO A 126 1.33 -1.38 11.10
C PRO A 126 0.89 -2.84 11.02
N ASP A 127 -0.28 -3.11 11.58
CA ASP A 127 -1.03 -4.34 11.31
C ASP A 127 -1.28 -4.46 9.80
N ARG A 128 -0.91 -5.60 9.22
CA ARG A 128 -1.16 -5.92 7.80
C ARG A 128 -2.33 -6.87 7.60
N ARG A 129 -2.67 -7.66 8.63
CA ARG A 129 -3.84 -8.56 8.67
C ARG A 129 -4.02 -9.43 7.41
N THR A 130 -2.93 -9.89 6.81
CA THR A 130 -2.97 -10.62 5.53
C THR A 130 -3.51 -12.05 5.61
N GLY A 131 -3.58 -12.62 6.81
CA GLY A 131 -3.96 -14.02 7.02
C GLY A 131 -2.85 -15.01 6.68
N LEU A 132 -1.76 -14.55 6.06
CA LEU A 132 -0.63 -15.37 5.70
C LEU A 132 0.26 -15.62 6.91
N CYS A 133 0.67 -16.88 7.06
CA CYS A 133 1.61 -17.24 8.12
C CYS A 133 3.01 -16.69 7.87
N SER A 134 3.39 -16.47 6.61
CA SER A 134 4.68 -15.90 6.21
C SER A 134 4.83 -14.41 6.55
N ASP A 135 3.74 -13.71 6.88
CA ASP A 135 3.75 -12.29 7.24
C ASP A 135 3.50 -12.14 8.73
N LEU A 136 4.49 -11.59 9.44
CA LEU A 136 4.43 -11.48 10.90
C LEU A 136 3.32 -10.53 11.32
N MET A 137 3.18 -9.41 10.61
CA MET A 137 2.17 -8.39 10.83
C MET A 137 0.78 -8.79 10.30
N SER A 138 0.58 -10.03 9.83
CA SER A 138 -0.78 -10.60 9.73
C SER A 138 -1.48 -10.66 11.09
N GLY A 139 -0.72 -10.70 12.19
CA GLY A 139 -1.28 -10.68 13.54
C GLY A 139 -2.31 -11.78 13.73
N SER A 140 -3.46 -11.42 14.31
CA SER A 140 -4.55 -12.36 14.60
C SER A 140 -5.33 -12.85 13.38
N SER A 141 -5.13 -12.28 12.18
CA SER A 141 -5.84 -12.78 10.99
C SER A 141 -5.22 -14.05 10.40
N ALA A 142 -3.96 -14.36 10.73
CA ALA A 142 -3.39 -15.66 10.44
C ALA A 142 -4.06 -16.73 11.32
N PRO A 143 -4.29 -17.95 10.81
CA PRO A 143 -4.91 -19.00 11.61
C PRO A 143 -4.06 -19.33 12.84
N VAL A 144 -4.68 -19.80 13.92
CA VAL A 144 -3.98 -20.21 15.16
C VAL A 144 -2.96 -21.33 14.95
N SER A 145 -3.09 -22.08 13.85
CA SER A 145 -2.08 -23.07 13.41
C SER A 145 -0.76 -22.43 12.93
N CYS A 146 -0.75 -21.12 12.64
CA CYS A 146 0.44 -20.41 12.23
C CYS A 146 1.36 -20.12 13.41
N LYS A 147 2.58 -20.66 13.33
CA LYS A 147 3.63 -20.46 14.34
C LYS A 147 4.85 -19.68 13.83
N ASN A 148 4.83 -19.19 12.59
CA ASN A 148 5.96 -18.42 12.06
C ASN A 148 6.05 -17.07 12.77
N ALA A 149 7.11 -16.91 13.56
CA ALA A 149 7.42 -15.70 14.30
C ALA A 149 8.40 -14.77 13.58
N TYR A 150 8.87 -15.11 12.38
CA TYR A 150 9.82 -14.30 11.61
C TYR A 150 9.09 -13.27 10.73
N PRO A 151 9.57 -12.01 10.70
CA PRO A 151 9.08 -11.02 9.74
C PRO A 151 9.41 -11.44 8.31
N SER A 152 8.55 -11.08 7.38
CA SER A 152 8.86 -11.17 5.95
C SER A 152 10.01 -10.22 5.59
N ALA A 153 10.66 -10.47 4.46
CA ALA A 153 11.72 -9.58 3.96
C ALA A 153 11.24 -8.12 3.80
N ALA A 154 9.98 -7.91 3.44
CA ALA A 154 9.38 -6.59 3.31
C ALA A 154 9.21 -5.88 4.67
N GLU A 155 8.79 -6.62 5.70
CA GLU A 155 8.66 -6.12 7.07
C GLU A 155 10.03 -5.75 7.66
N ALA A 156 11.02 -6.62 7.48
CA ALA A 156 12.40 -6.37 7.88
C ALA A 156 13.01 -5.15 7.15
N TYR A 157 12.82 -5.06 5.83
CA TYR A 157 13.28 -3.92 5.04
C TYR A 157 12.66 -2.60 5.52
N ARG A 158 11.37 -2.61 5.87
CA ARG A 158 10.68 -1.41 6.37
C ARG A 158 11.24 -0.95 7.72
N VAL A 159 11.54 -1.86 8.64
CA VAL A 159 12.22 -1.52 9.90
C VAL A 159 13.61 -0.94 9.62
N ASN A 160 14.36 -1.51 8.67
CA ASN A 160 15.66 -0.97 8.25
C ASN A 160 15.58 0.49 7.80
N GLN A 161 14.59 0.81 6.97
CA GLN A 161 14.31 2.17 6.51
C GLN A 161 13.96 3.14 7.66
N LEU A 162 13.14 2.69 8.60
CA LEU A 162 12.68 3.52 9.72
C LEU A 162 13.82 3.89 10.68
N PHE A 163 14.74 2.97 10.94
CA PHE A 163 15.83 3.15 11.90
C PHE A 163 17.15 3.60 11.27
N GLY A 164 17.31 3.50 9.94
CA GLY A 164 18.50 3.94 9.21
C GLY A 164 18.68 5.46 9.05
N GLY A 165 17.76 6.27 9.59
CA GLY A 165 17.92 7.74 9.63
C GLY A 165 17.76 8.47 8.29
N THR A 166 17.38 7.78 7.22
CA THR A 166 17.09 8.40 5.91
C THR A 166 15.67 8.97 5.87
N LEU A 167 15.36 9.94 6.73
CA LEU A 167 14.28 10.89 6.43
C LEU A 167 14.89 12.04 5.62
N ALA A 168 15.25 11.76 4.38
CA ALA A 168 15.34 12.79 3.37
C ALA A 168 13.90 13.16 2.95
N ALA A 169 13.61 14.46 2.83
CA ALA A 169 12.49 14.95 2.04
C ALA A 169 12.52 14.26 0.65
N PRO A 170 11.37 14.04 -0.03
CA PRO A 170 11.30 13.13 -1.16
C PRO A 170 12.13 13.67 -2.33
N ALA A 171 13.36 13.19 -2.45
CA ALA A 171 14.12 13.27 -3.67
C ALA A 171 13.61 12.17 -4.60
N THR A 172 13.34 12.53 -5.84
CA THR A 172 13.01 11.60 -6.93
C THR A 172 14.09 10.53 -7.04
N ALA A 173 13.81 9.33 -6.55
CA ALA A 173 14.68 8.18 -6.72
C ALA A 173 14.43 7.55 -8.09
N SER A 174 15.43 7.65 -8.98
CA SER A 174 15.55 6.81 -10.16
C SER A 174 16.13 5.45 -9.75
N TYR A 175 15.34 4.39 -9.87
CA TYR A 175 15.81 3.01 -9.71
C TYR A 175 16.27 2.46 -11.06
N SER A 176 17.49 1.91 -11.10
CA SER A 176 17.92 1.00 -12.17
C SER A 176 17.68 -0.44 -11.71
N TRP A 177 16.93 -1.20 -12.50
CA TRP A 177 16.68 -2.62 -12.29
C TRP A 177 17.53 -3.46 -13.25
N SER A 178 18.11 -4.53 -12.74
CA SER A 178 18.68 -5.61 -13.55
C SER A 178 17.57 -6.54 -13.99
N ASP A 179 17.42 -6.70 -15.30
CA ASP A 179 16.60 -7.75 -15.92
C ASP A 179 17.23 -9.11 -15.63
N GLU A 180 16.45 -10.01 -15.03
CA GLU A 180 16.27 -11.41 -15.45
C GLU A 180 15.33 -12.14 -14.46
N GLY A 181 14.25 -12.74 -15.00
CA GLY A 181 13.46 -13.79 -14.31
C GLY A 181 11.96 -13.51 -14.13
N ASP A 182 11.17 -13.96 -15.11
CA ASP A 182 9.72 -14.24 -15.07
C ASP A 182 8.73 -13.14 -14.64
N VAL A 183 8.14 -12.48 -15.64
CA VAL A 183 6.96 -11.61 -15.49
C VAL A 183 5.75 -12.39 -14.99
N THR A 184 5.27 -12.05 -13.79
CA THR A 184 3.94 -12.47 -13.28
C THR A 184 3.02 -11.26 -13.21
N PRO A 185 2.01 -11.14 -14.10
CA PRO A 185 1.22 -9.93 -14.15
C PRO A 185 0.15 -9.91 -13.04
N MET A 186 0.16 -8.83 -12.22
CA MET A 186 -0.91 -8.39 -11.28
C MET A 186 -1.42 -6.96 -11.66
N VAL A 187 -2.37 -6.25 -10.97
CA VAL A 187 -2.76 -4.83 -11.35
C VAL A 187 -1.50 -4.17 -11.85
N VAL A 188 -1.39 -3.72 -13.10
CA VAL A 188 -0.09 -3.78 -13.81
C VAL A 188 1.04 -3.29 -12.90
N GLY A 189 2.02 -4.15 -12.59
CA GLY A 189 3.13 -3.87 -11.65
C GLY A 189 2.82 -3.83 -10.14
N GLY A 190 1.64 -4.29 -9.73
CA GLY A 190 1.11 -4.37 -8.37
C GLY A 190 1.19 -5.78 -7.80
N ARG A 191 0.43 -6.06 -6.74
CA ARG A 191 0.46 -7.35 -6.00
C ARG A 191 -0.94 -7.82 -5.63
N PRO A 192 -1.15 -9.07 -5.17
CA PRO A 192 -2.45 -9.47 -4.65
C PRO A 192 -2.78 -8.61 -3.42
N ALA A 193 -4.06 -8.29 -3.26
CA ALA A 193 -4.55 -7.55 -2.11
C ALA A 193 -4.03 -8.22 -0.84
N THR A 194 -3.31 -7.45 -0.03
CA THR A 194 -2.64 -7.99 1.16
C THR A 194 -3.54 -8.00 2.37
N GLU A 195 -4.72 -7.41 2.33
CA GLU A 195 -5.72 -7.47 3.38
C GLU A 195 -7.11 -7.63 2.76
N ASN A 196 -8.09 -8.08 3.55
CA ASN A 196 -9.46 -7.98 3.08
C ASN A 196 -9.95 -6.54 3.23
N TYR A 197 -10.51 -6.01 2.14
CA TYR A 197 -11.14 -4.71 2.13
C TYR A 197 -12.66 -4.91 2.16
N PRO A 198 -13.34 -4.70 3.31
CA PRO A 198 -14.75 -5.08 3.50
C PRO A 198 -15.71 -4.31 2.59
N TRP A 199 -15.24 -3.20 2.01
CA TRP A 199 -16.00 -2.40 1.08
C TRP A 199 -15.79 -2.79 -0.39
N MET A 200 -14.99 -3.81 -0.71
CA MET A 200 -14.80 -4.20 -2.12
C MET A 200 -16.09 -4.75 -2.74
N VAL A 201 -16.37 -4.30 -3.96
CA VAL A 201 -17.55 -4.71 -4.74
C VAL A 201 -17.12 -5.18 -6.13
N TYR A 202 -17.44 -6.43 -6.47
CA TYR A 202 -17.31 -6.92 -7.83
C TYR A 202 -18.63 -6.71 -8.60
N THR A 203 -18.55 -6.07 -9.78
CA THR A 203 -19.72 -5.66 -10.56
C THR A 203 -19.54 -5.93 -12.06
N SER A 204 -19.91 -7.13 -12.52
CA SER A 204 -20.01 -7.50 -13.95
C SER A 204 -18.76 -7.15 -14.77
N GLY A 205 -17.58 -7.56 -14.30
CA GLY A 205 -16.29 -7.30 -14.96
C GLY A 205 -15.69 -5.92 -14.65
N CYS A 206 -16.39 -5.07 -13.90
CA CYS A 206 -15.86 -3.88 -13.27
C CYS A 206 -15.64 -4.08 -11.76
N THR A 207 -14.98 -3.10 -11.16
CA THR A 207 -14.75 -2.98 -9.73
C THR A 207 -15.63 -1.85 -9.16
N GLY A 208 -15.92 -1.89 -7.87
CA GLY A 208 -16.68 -0.87 -7.15
C GLY A 208 -16.36 -0.89 -5.66
N THR A 209 -16.99 0.03 -4.93
CA THR A 209 -16.78 0.21 -3.49
C THR A 209 -18.10 0.42 -2.76
N LEU A 210 -18.32 -0.26 -1.63
CA LEU A 210 -19.43 -0.02 -0.73
C LEU A 210 -19.22 1.30 0.01
N ILE A 211 -20.16 2.22 -0.09
CA ILE A 211 -20.10 3.56 0.52
C ILE A 211 -21.20 3.80 1.57
N LYS A 212 -22.22 2.94 1.59
CA LYS A 212 -23.23 2.81 2.63
C LYS A 212 -23.70 1.35 2.67
N ALA A 213 -24.30 0.91 3.78
CA ALA A 213 -24.74 -0.48 3.95
C ALA A 213 -25.55 -1.06 2.77
N ASN A 214 -26.29 -0.23 2.04
CA ASN A 214 -27.06 -0.60 0.85
C ASN A 214 -26.72 0.24 -0.40
N TRP A 215 -25.54 0.87 -0.46
CA TRP A 215 -25.09 1.63 -1.63
C TRP A 215 -23.63 1.38 -1.97
N ALA A 216 -23.37 1.11 -3.24
CA ALA A 216 -22.02 1.04 -3.80
C ALA A 216 -21.79 2.15 -4.83
N VAL A 217 -20.53 2.47 -5.08
CA VAL A 217 -20.06 3.35 -6.17
C VAL A 217 -19.21 2.54 -7.15
N THR A 218 -19.33 2.87 -8.43
CA THR A 218 -18.52 2.35 -9.54
C THR A 218 -18.42 3.42 -10.64
N ALA A 219 -17.88 3.09 -11.81
CA ALA A 219 -17.81 4.02 -12.94
C ALA A 219 -19.14 4.07 -13.71
N ARG A 220 -19.43 5.22 -14.33
CA ARG A 220 -20.65 5.40 -15.14
C ARG A 220 -20.69 4.48 -16.35
N HIS A 221 -19.55 4.29 -17.01
CA HIS A 221 -19.42 3.42 -18.18
C HIS A 221 -19.56 1.92 -17.87
N CYS A 222 -19.43 1.50 -16.60
CA CYS A 222 -19.69 0.12 -16.21
C CYS A 222 -21.18 -0.20 -16.35
N PRO A 223 -21.55 -1.43 -16.73
CA PRO A 223 -22.95 -1.82 -16.81
C PRO A 223 -23.61 -1.75 -15.43
N THR A 224 -24.92 -1.54 -15.38
CA THR A 224 -25.70 -1.74 -14.16
C THR A 224 -26.05 -3.24 -14.08
N PRO A 225 -25.44 -4.02 -13.17
CA PRO A 225 -25.66 -5.46 -13.13
C PRO A 225 -26.98 -5.80 -12.44
N THR A 226 -27.44 -7.04 -12.57
CA THR A 226 -28.57 -7.56 -11.78
C THR A 226 -28.20 -7.78 -10.31
N SER A 227 -26.93 -8.12 -10.03
CA SER A 227 -26.40 -8.33 -8.69
C SER A 227 -24.92 -7.99 -8.61
N VAL A 228 -24.43 -7.76 -7.41
CA VAL A 228 -23.01 -7.53 -7.10
C VAL A 228 -22.57 -8.42 -5.95
N ARG A 229 -21.28 -8.75 -5.89
CA ARG A 229 -20.65 -9.39 -4.71
C ARG A 229 -19.96 -8.31 -3.88
N VAL A 230 -20.29 -8.21 -2.59
CA VAL A 230 -19.76 -7.21 -1.67
C VAL A 230 -18.96 -7.89 -0.55
N GLY A 231 -17.87 -7.29 -0.11
CA GLY A 231 -17.16 -7.66 1.12
C GLY A 231 -16.12 -8.77 0.99
N SER A 232 -15.71 -9.06 -0.24
CA SER A 232 -14.67 -10.04 -0.53
C SER A 232 -13.70 -9.49 -1.56
N ILE A 233 -12.41 -9.70 -1.34
CA ILE A 233 -11.37 -9.54 -2.38
C ILE A 233 -11.36 -10.73 -3.36
N ASN A 234 -12.05 -11.83 -3.07
CA ASN A 234 -12.26 -12.91 -4.03
C ASN A 234 -13.56 -12.65 -4.82
N ARG A 235 -13.47 -12.46 -6.14
CA ARG A 235 -14.66 -12.16 -6.95
C ARG A 235 -15.59 -13.36 -7.15
N THR A 236 -15.12 -14.59 -6.91
CA THR A 236 -15.90 -15.82 -7.11
C THR A 236 -16.41 -16.45 -5.82
N SER A 237 -15.83 -16.12 -4.65
CA SER A 237 -16.23 -16.68 -3.36
C SER A 237 -16.16 -15.67 -2.20
N GLY A 238 -16.74 -16.01 -1.05
CA GLY A 238 -16.85 -15.12 0.11
C GLY A 238 -17.76 -13.91 -0.14
N GLY A 239 -17.89 -13.02 0.84
CA GLY A 239 -18.75 -11.85 0.67
C GLY A 239 -20.25 -12.20 0.63
N THR A 240 -21.07 -11.22 0.25
CA THR A 240 -22.52 -11.39 0.03
C THR A 240 -22.85 -11.02 -1.41
N VAL A 241 -23.58 -11.89 -2.12
CA VAL A 241 -24.19 -11.55 -3.41
C VAL A 241 -25.54 -10.91 -3.15
N VAL A 242 -25.72 -9.68 -3.62
CA VAL A 242 -26.93 -8.89 -3.38
C VAL A 242 -27.42 -8.28 -4.69
N ARG A 243 -28.74 -8.32 -4.89
CA ARG A 243 -29.38 -7.76 -6.08
C ARG A 243 -29.23 -6.24 -6.11
N VAL A 244 -29.05 -5.68 -7.30
CA VAL A 244 -29.08 -4.24 -7.54
C VAL A 244 -30.49 -3.84 -7.93
N THR A 245 -31.03 -2.79 -7.30
CA THR A 245 -32.37 -2.25 -7.60
C THR A 245 -32.31 -1.06 -8.54
N ARG A 246 -31.24 -0.26 -8.47
CA ARG A 246 -31.14 1.00 -9.19
C ARG A 246 -29.69 1.38 -9.45
N GLY A 247 -29.40 1.86 -10.65
CA GLY A 247 -28.17 2.58 -10.97
C GLY A 247 -28.45 4.08 -11.12
N VAL A 248 -27.63 4.94 -10.53
CA VAL A 248 -27.76 6.41 -10.62
C VAL A 248 -26.45 6.98 -11.13
N ASN A 249 -26.47 7.53 -12.34
CA ASN A 249 -25.30 8.16 -12.94
C ASN A 249 -25.09 9.55 -12.37
N HIS A 250 -23.84 9.91 -12.10
CA HIS A 250 -23.48 11.31 -11.95
C HIS A 250 -23.71 12.02 -13.29
N PRO A 251 -24.29 13.24 -13.29
CA PRO A 251 -24.62 13.94 -14.53
C PRO A 251 -23.38 14.25 -15.39
N THR A 252 -22.28 14.64 -14.74
CA THR A 252 -21.09 15.20 -15.42
C THR A 252 -19.87 14.28 -15.49
N ILE A 253 -19.53 13.56 -14.42
CA ILE A 253 -18.33 12.71 -14.36
C ILE A 253 -18.65 11.23 -14.47
N ASP A 254 -17.61 10.42 -14.69
CA ASP A 254 -17.71 8.97 -14.89
C ASP A 254 -17.88 8.20 -13.58
N VAL A 255 -18.92 8.55 -12.81
CA VAL A 255 -19.28 7.93 -11.53
C VAL A 255 -20.73 7.48 -11.57
N LYS A 256 -21.01 6.29 -11.01
CA LYS A 256 -22.36 5.72 -10.85
C LYS A 256 -22.52 5.14 -9.46
N LEU A 257 -23.68 5.39 -8.86
CA LEU A 257 -24.11 4.74 -7.63
C LEU A 257 -25.01 3.55 -7.94
N LEU A 258 -24.86 2.47 -7.19
CA LEU A 258 -25.68 1.27 -7.25
C LEU A 258 -26.42 1.11 -5.92
N GLN A 259 -27.75 1.14 -5.97
CA GLN A 259 -28.60 0.84 -4.84
C GLN A 259 -28.76 -0.67 -4.72
N LEU A 260 -28.49 -1.21 -3.54
CA LEU A 260 -28.60 -2.62 -3.23
C LEU A 260 -30.02 -2.92 -2.70
N ALA A 261 -30.54 -4.10 -3.03
CA ALA A 261 -31.88 -4.53 -2.60
C ALA A 261 -32.00 -4.72 -1.08
N SER A 262 -30.90 -4.97 -0.40
CA SER A 262 -30.81 -5.09 1.04
C SER A 262 -29.49 -4.51 1.54
N SER A 263 -29.46 -4.10 2.81
CA SER A 263 -28.21 -3.76 3.49
C SER A 263 -27.34 -4.99 3.67
N VAL A 264 -26.03 -4.83 3.53
CA VAL A 264 -25.03 -5.86 3.83
C VAL A 264 -24.33 -5.57 5.15
N GLY A 265 -23.78 -6.60 5.79
CA GLY A 265 -23.10 -6.51 7.09
C GLY A 265 -21.63 -6.04 7.03
N TYR A 266 -21.17 -5.50 5.91
CA TYR A 266 -19.79 -5.05 5.74
C TYR A 266 -19.62 -3.56 5.99
N ALA A 267 -18.50 -3.17 6.58
CA ALA A 267 -18.15 -1.77 6.80
C ALA A 267 -17.95 -1.04 5.45
N PRO A 268 -18.72 0.02 5.16
CA PRO A 268 -18.49 0.85 3.98
C PRO A 268 -17.18 1.64 4.09
N ALA A 269 -16.60 2.02 2.95
CA ALA A 269 -15.47 2.94 2.92
C ALA A 269 -15.96 4.35 3.26
N PRO A 270 -15.37 5.02 4.27
CA PRO A 270 -15.62 6.43 4.48
C PRO A 270 -15.08 7.22 3.29
N ILE A 271 -15.86 8.19 2.82
CA ILE A 271 -15.38 9.20 1.88
C ILE A 271 -14.96 10.40 2.75
N PRO A 272 -13.76 10.99 2.57
CA PRO A 272 -13.36 12.17 3.32
C PRO A 272 -13.92 13.47 2.70
N THR A 273 -13.62 14.61 3.31
CA THR A 273 -13.97 15.94 2.77
C THR A 273 -12.99 16.44 1.71
N THR A 274 -11.78 15.87 1.63
CA THR A 274 -10.75 16.22 0.64
C THR A 274 -10.08 14.96 0.09
N SER A 275 -9.67 14.96 -1.17
CA SER A 275 -8.91 13.86 -1.79
C SER A 275 -7.43 13.91 -1.41
N GLY A 276 -6.87 15.10 -1.24
CA GLY A 276 -5.48 15.34 -0.82
C GLY A 276 -4.73 16.19 -1.84
N ALA A 277 -3.58 16.73 -1.43
CA ALA A 277 -2.73 17.47 -2.35
C ALA A 277 -1.97 16.54 -3.30
N VAL A 278 -1.40 17.10 -4.37
CA VAL A 278 -0.38 16.43 -5.19
C VAL A 278 0.70 15.83 -4.28
N GLY A 279 1.11 14.60 -4.56
CA GLY A 279 2.04 13.82 -3.75
C GLY A 279 1.39 13.01 -2.63
N THR A 280 0.09 13.17 -2.36
CA THR A 280 -0.64 12.34 -1.39
C THR A 280 -0.48 10.87 -1.77
N ALA A 281 0.04 10.05 -0.85
CA ALA A 281 0.15 8.61 -1.04
C ALA A 281 -1.24 7.95 -1.04
N THR A 282 -1.47 7.08 -2.02
CA THR A 282 -2.74 6.41 -2.24
C THR A 282 -2.52 4.95 -2.62
N ARG A 283 -3.59 4.16 -2.61
CA ARG A 283 -3.59 2.79 -3.10
C ARG A 283 -4.79 2.60 -4.02
N ILE A 284 -4.58 1.93 -5.14
CA ILE A 284 -5.64 1.51 -6.05
C ILE A 284 -5.84 0.01 -5.96
N ILE A 285 -7.08 -0.46 -6.07
CA ILE A 285 -7.42 -1.87 -5.86
C ILE A 285 -8.48 -2.31 -6.88
N GLY A 286 -8.33 -3.50 -7.45
CA GLY A 286 -9.32 -4.04 -8.39
C GLY A 286 -9.02 -5.41 -8.95
N TRP A 287 -9.93 -5.89 -9.80
CA TRP A 287 -9.80 -7.17 -10.52
C TRP A 287 -9.52 -6.95 -12.01
N GLY A 288 -8.94 -5.81 -12.39
CA GLY A 288 -8.58 -5.54 -13.76
C GLY A 288 -7.48 -6.45 -14.28
N GLN A 289 -7.30 -6.40 -15.60
CA GLN A 289 -6.21 -7.08 -16.27
C GLN A 289 -4.88 -6.66 -15.67
N THR A 290 -3.99 -7.63 -15.65
CA THR A 290 -2.75 -7.50 -14.94
C THR A 290 -1.56 -7.27 -15.87
N CYS A 291 -1.83 -7.32 -17.17
CA CYS A 291 -0.93 -7.00 -18.25
C CYS A 291 -1.46 -5.77 -19.01
N PRO A 292 -0.56 -5.00 -19.65
CA PRO A 292 -0.92 -3.68 -20.16
C PRO A 292 -1.75 -3.72 -21.46
N GLN A 293 -1.66 -4.77 -22.26
CA GLN A 293 -2.41 -4.90 -23.50
C GLN A 293 -3.87 -5.29 -23.24
N ARG A 294 -4.79 -4.81 -24.07
CA ARG A 294 -6.21 -5.21 -23.96
C ARG A 294 -6.37 -6.69 -24.32
N GLY A 295 -7.06 -7.45 -23.48
CA GLY A 295 -7.38 -8.87 -23.73
C GLY A 295 -6.21 -9.84 -23.52
N CYS A 296 -5.11 -9.40 -22.91
CA CYS A 296 -3.88 -10.20 -22.78
C CYS A 296 -3.96 -11.35 -21.78
N GLY A 297 -5.00 -11.41 -20.96
CA GLY A 297 -5.15 -12.46 -19.95
C GLY A 297 -6.48 -12.42 -19.24
N SER A 298 -6.73 -13.43 -18.42
CA SER A 298 -7.89 -13.50 -17.56
C SER A 298 -7.75 -12.54 -16.37
N ALA A 299 -8.87 -11.90 -16.01
CA ALA A 299 -8.94 -11.10 -14.79
C ALA A 299 -8.66 -11.99 -13.55
N PRO A 300 -7.86 -11.52 -12.59
CA PRO A 300 -7.47 -12.30 -11.43
C PRO A 300 -8.71 -12.63 -10.56
N THR A 301 -8.68 -13.77 -9.87
CA THR A 301 -9.75 -14.16 -8.94
C THR A 301 -9.69 -13.36 -7.64
N ILE A 302 -8.48 -13.09 -7.17
CA ILE A 302 -8.21 -12.23 -6.01
C ILE A 302 -7.94 -10.81 -6.52
N ALA A 303 -8.50 -9.80 -5.85
CA ALA A 303 -8.24 -8.41 -6.18
C ALA A 303 -6.76 -8.11 -5.98
N HIS A 304 -6.21 -7.23 -6.79
CA HIS A 304 -4.83 -6.79 -6.69
C HIS A 304 -4.80 -5.33 -6.25
N GLU A 305 -3.69 -4.94 -5.61
CA GLU A 305 -3.45 -3.60 -5.09
C GLU A 305 -2.14 -3.02 -5.64
N LEU A 306 -2.11 -1.70 -5.82
CA LEU A 306 -0.92 -0.94 -6.18
C LEU A 306 -0.85 0.34 -5.36
N ASP A 307 0.26 0.51 -4.63
CA ASP A 307 0.59 1.76 -3.94
C ASP A 307 1.06 2.80 -4.97
N THR A 308 0.50 3.99 -4.90
CA THR A 308 0.71 5.09 -5.85
C THR A 308 0.50 6.45 -5.17
N SER A 309 0.32 7.53 -5.94
CA SER A 309 0.10 8.88 -5.42
C SER A 309 -0.75 9.74 -6.35
N ILE A 310 -1.33 10.80 -5.80
CA ILE A 310 -1.94 11.88 -6.58
C ILE A 310 -0.82 12.67 -7.27
N VAL A 311 -1.02 13.01 -8.55
CA VAL A 311 -0.09 13.85 -9.32
C VAL A 311 -0.82 15.05 -9.91
N SER A 312 -0.06 16.02 -10.41
CA SER A 312 -0.64 17.22 -11.05
C SER A 312 -1.61 16.84 -12.17
N ASP A 313 -2.76 17.52 -12.22
CA ASP A 313 -3.75 17.41 -13.29
C ASP A 313 -3.13 17.59 -14.67
N SER A 314 -2.11 18.44 -14.80
CA SER A 314 -1.38 18.66 -16.05
C SER A 314 -0.73 17.40 -16.63
N ARG A 315 -0.58 16.32 -15.85
CA ARG A 315 -0.07 15.03 -16.32
C ARG A 315 -1.15 14.13 -16.95
N CYS A 316 -2.42 14.50 -16.81
CA CYS A 316 -3.56 13.78 -17.39
C CYS A 316 -4.20 14.60 -18.50
N LEU A 317 -4.18 14.08 -19.72
CA LEU A 317 -4.84 14.65 -20.88
C LEU A 317 -6.37 14.61 -20.70
N GLY A 318 -7.03 15.74 -20.93
CA GLY A 318 -8.50 15.84 -20.89
C GLY A 318 -9.10 15.62 -19.50
N ILE A 319 -8.33 15.89 -18.43
CA ILE A 319 -8.83 15.85 -17.06
C ILE A 319 -9.74 17.05 -16.78
N ASN A 320 -10.83 16.80 -16.04
CA ASN A 320 -11.67 17.81 -15.44
C ASN A 320 -11.25 18.01 -13.98
N GLY A 321 -10.15 18.76 -13.76
CA GLY A 321 -9.48 18.90 -12.44
C GLY A 321 -10.39 19.20 -11.23
N PRO A 322 -11.45 20.02 -11.35
CA PRO A 322 -12.38 20.24 -10.24
C PRO A 322 -13.13 19.00 -9.73
N TYR A 323 -13.25 17.94 -10.55
CA TYR A 323 -14.05 16.75 -10.25
C TYR A 323 -13.31 15.42 -10.49
N GLU A 324 -12.03 15.48 -10.87
CA GLU A 324 -11.24 14.31 -11.24
C GLU A 324 -9.84 14.39 -10.64
N ILE A 325 -9.27 13.23 -10.32
CA ILE A 325 -7.93 13.06 -9.76
C ILE A 325 -7.02 12.47 -10.83
N CYS A 326 -5.87 13.09 -11.06
CA CYS A 326 -4.79 12.46 -11.82
C CYS A 326 -3.93 11.60 -10.88
N THR A 327 -3.83 10.31 -11.16
CA THR A 327 -3.15 9.32 -10.32
C THR A 327 -1.92 8.78 -11.00
N ASN A 328 -0.82 8.72 -10.27
CA ASN A 328 0.46 8.29 -10.81
C ASN A 328 0.41 6.84 -11.30
N ASN A 329 1.17 6.58 -12.36
CA ASN A 329 1.54 5.26 -12.80
C ASN A 329 3.05 5.16 -12.60
N THR A 330 3.47 4.51 -11.52
CA THR A 330 4.88 4.45 -11.11
C THR A 330 5.71 3.78 -12.21
N ASN A 331 6.87 4.36 -12.53
CA ASN A 331 7.82 3.87 -13.55
C ASN A 331 7.28 3.75 -14.99
N GLY A 332 6.08 4.29 -15.28
CA GLY A 332 5.50 4.25 -16.64
C GLY A 332 5.11 2.85 -17.13
N ASN A 333 5.07 1.86 -16.23
CA ASN A 333 4.73 0.47 -16.54
C ASN A 333 3.78 -0.14 -15.52
N SER A 334 3.25 0.64 -14.57
CA SER A 334 2.37 0.13 -13.51
C SER A 334 1.10 0.99 -13.35
N GLY A 335 -0.08 0.39 -13.20
CA GLY A 335 -1.33 1.15 -13.03
C GLY A 335 -2.62 0.34 -13.24
N ALA A 336 -3.75 1.02 -13.09
CA ALA A 336 -5.07 0.45 -13.38
C ALA A 336 -5.22 0.08 -14.86
N CYS A 337 -6.00 -0.96 -15.12
CA CYS A 337 -6.30 -1.45 -16.46
C CYS A 337 -7.75 -1.93 -16.61
N TYR A 338 -8.08 -2.48 -17.77
CA TYR A 338 -9.40 -2.99 -18.10
C TYR A 338 -9.96 -3.91 -17.01
N GLY A 339 -11.08 -3.50 -16.41
CA GLY A 339 -11.75 -4.21 -15.30
C GLY A 339 -11.52 -3.59 -13.91
N ASP A 340 -10.53 -2.71 -13.77
CA ASP A 340 -10.37 -1.87 -12.57
C ASP A 340 -11.33 -0.68 -12.55
N SER A 341 -12.02 -0.41 -13.68
CA SER A 341 -13.03 0.63 -13.81
C SER A 341 -14.02 0.63 -12.64
N GLY A 342 -14.23 1.81 -12.06
CA GLY A 342 -15.04 2.03 -10.86
C GLY A 342 -14.39 1.63 -9.55
N GLY A 343 -13.21 1.01 -9.61
CA GLY A 343 -12.48 0.53 -8.46
C GLY A 343 -11.94 1.64 -7.56
N PRO A 344 -11.69 1.33 -6.29
CA PRO A 344 -11.28 2.31 -5.30
C PRO A 344 -9.86 2.83 -5.51
N GLN A 345 -9.71 4.14 -5.43
CA GLN A 345 -8.49 4.80 -4.98
C GLN A 345 -8.69 5.26 -3.54
N VAL A 346 -7.85 4.78 -2.62
CA VAL A 346 -7.94 5.05 -1.18
C VAL A 346 -6.68 5.73 -0.65
N ARG A 347 -6.83 6.51 0.42
CA ARG A 347 -5.71 7.03 1.22
C ARG A 347 -5.92 6.68 2.70
N LYS A 348 -4.84 6.59 3.48
CA LYS A 348 -4.96 6.45 4.94
C LYS A 348 -5.16 7.82 5.60
N ILE A 349 -6.21 7.95 6.40
CA ILE A 349 -6.42 9.07 7.33
C ILE A 349 -6.55 8.46 8.71
N ASN A 350 -5.68 8.85 9.66
CA ASN A 350 -5.66 8.30 11.02
C ASN A 350 -5.65 6.75 11.05
N GLY A 351 -4.90 6.14 10.12
CA GLY A 351 -4.79 4.69 9.99
C GLY A 351 -5.93 4.00 9.24
N VAL A 352 -7.01 4.70 8.89
CA VAL A 352 -8.20 4.15 8.21
C VAL A 352 -8.17 4.44 6.72
N TRP A 353 -8.48 3.43 5.89
CA TRP A 353 -8.64 3.59 4.45
C TRP A 353 -9.89 4.41 4.14
N ASN A 354 -9.68 5.55 3.48
CA ASN A 354 -10.70 6.48 3.04
C ASN A 354 -10.75 6.51 1.52
N LEU A 355 -11.95 6.36 0.95
CA LEU A 355 -12.20 6.35 -0.48
C LEU A 355 -12.18 7.77 -1.04
N ILE A 356 -11.19 8.06 -1.88
CA ILE A 356 -11.04 9.38 -2.50
C ILE A 356 -11.39 9.38 -3.99
N GLY A 357 -11.24 8.24 -4.68
CA GLY A 357 -11.42 8.19 -6.13
C GLY A 357 -12.08 6.90 -6.60
N ALA A 358 -12.74 6.98 -7.76
CA ALA A 358 -13.24 5.84 -8.52
C ALA A 358 -12.55 5.78 -9.90
N THR A 359 -11.92 4.66 -10.25
CA THR A 359 -11.16 4.50 -11.51
C THR A 359 -12.04 4.80 -12.73
N SER A 360 -11.60 5.68 -13.64
CA SER A 360 -12.33 6.00 -14.87
C SER A 360 -11.60 5.53 -16.13
N ARG A 361 -10.47 6.16 -16.46
CA ARG A 361 -9.80 6.00 -17.77
C ARG A 361 -8.31 6.29 -17.70
N ALA A 362 -7.59 5.90 -18.74
CA ALA A 362 -6.20 6.32 -18.92
C ALA A 362 -6.12 7.84 -19.15
N GLY A 363 -5.12 8.49 -18.55
CA GLY A 363 -4.87 9.92 -18.66
C GLY A 363 -3.93 10.30 -19.81
N ASN A 364 -3.57 9.37 -20.68
CA ASN A 364 -2.70 9.63 -21.85
C ASN A 364 -3.34 9.22 -23.18
N ASN A 365 -4.64 8.89 -23.19
CA ASN A 365 -5.38 8.36 -24.35
C ASN A 365 -4.75 7.11 -25.01
N ASN A 366 -3.92 6.36 -24.28
CA ASN A 366 -3.34 5.12 -24.77
C ASN A 366 -4.25 3.92 -24.43
N SER A 367 -4.46 3.03 -25.39
CA SER A 367 -5.15 1.75 -25.18
C SER A 367 -4.29 0.73 -24.44
N THR A 368 -2.98 0.94 -24.42
CA THR A 368 -2.05 0.17 -23.58
C THR A 368 -2.05 0.79 -22.19
N CYS A 369 -2.59 0.04 -21.22
CA CYS A 369 -2.63 0.44 -19.82
C CYS A 369 -1.22 0.68 -19.27
N ALA A 370 -1.14 1.30 -18.10
CA ALA A 370 0.09 1.46 -17.33
C ALA A 370 1.17 2.38 -17.95
N THR A 371 1.00 2.83 -19.20
CA THR A 371 1.96 3.68 -19.96
C THR A 371 1.97 5.17 -19.57
N GLY A 372 1.06 5.59 -18.71
CA GLY A 372 0.95 6.97 -18.22
C GLY A 372 -0.13 7.09 -17.15
N PRO A 373 -0.21 8.22 -16.42
CA PRO A 373 -1.16 8.42 -15.33
C PRO A 373 -2.60 8.08 -15.69
N SER A 374 -3.40 7.73 -14.69
CA SER A 374 -4.82 7.37 -14.85
C SER A 374 -5.72 8.42 -14.19
N ILE A 375 -6.90 8.64 -14.77
CA ILE A 375 -7.91 9.58 -14.27
C ILE A 375 -8.96 8.83 -13.44
N TYR A 376 -9.27 9.39 -12.27
CA TYR A 376 -10.27 8.89 -11.33
C TYR A 376 -11.32 9.98 -11.09
N GLY A 377 -12.58 9.62 -10.85
CA GLY A 377 -13.58 10.59 -10.37
C GLY A 377 -13.31 10.95 -8.90
N ASP A 378 -13.17 12.24 -8.58
CA ASP A 378 -12.90 12.73 -7.21
C ASP A 378 -14.18 12.65 -6.37
N LEU A 379 -14.30 11.64 -5.51
CA LEU A 379 -15.52 11.44 -4.71
C LEU A 379 -15.72 12.49 -3.62
N PRO A 380 -14.68 12.99 -2.92
CA PRO A 380 -14.79 14.16 -2.06
C PRO A 380 -15.41 15.39 -2.75
N SER A 381 -15.03 15.69 -4.00
CA SER A 381 -15.54 16.84 -4.76
C SER A 381 -17.06 16.77 -5.03
N ILE A 382 -17.60 15.55 -5.18
CA ILE A 382 -19.02 15.28 -5.42
C ILE A 382 -19.75 14.75 -4.18
N ARG A 383 -19.15 14.86 -2.99
CA ARG A 383 -19.70 14.31 -1.73
C ARG A 383 -21.12 14.79 -1.47
N THR A 384 -21.42 16.05 -1.76
CA THR A 384 -22.78 16.61 -1.62
C THR A 384 -23.78 15.86 -2.48
N TRP A 385 -23.48 15.64 -3.76
CA TRP A 385 -24.34 14.84 -4.65
C TRP A 385 -24.50 13.41 -4.15
N ILE A 386 -23.42 12.76 -3.69
CA ILE A 386 -23.51 11.41 -3.13
C ILE A 386 -24.47 11.40 -1.94
N ASN A 387 -24.33 12.35 -1.01
CA ASN A 387 -25.21 12.48 0.16
C ASN A 387 -26.69 12.64 -0.22
N THR A 388 -27.01 13.42 -1.26
CA THR A 388 -28.41 13.57 -1.71
C THR A 388 -28.98 12.27 -2.25
N GLN A 389 -28.17 11.44 -2.92
CA GLN A 389 -28.64 10.18 -3.48
C GLN A 389 -28.82 9.09 -2.42
N VAL A 390 -27.90 9.02 -1.45
CA VAL A 390 -27.85 7.90 -0.49
C VAL A 390 -28.55 8.21 0.84
N GLY A 391 -29.01 9.44 1.06
CA GLY A 391 -29.62 9.87 2.32
C GLY A 391 -28.59 9.97 3.45
N GLY A 392 -27.43 10.57 3.17
CA GLY A 392 -26.31 10.75 4.10
C GLY A 392 -25.32 9.58 4.13
N LEU A 393 -24.03 9.92 4.01
CA LEU A 393 -22.88 9.02 4.16
C LEU A 393 -22.54 8.79 5.65
N PRO A 394 -21.84 7.68 5.98
CA PRO A 394 -21.21 7.51 7.29
C PRO A 394 -20.29 8.69 7.62
N VAL A 395 -20.17 9.02 8.91
CA VAL A 395 -19.20 10.01 9.39
C VAL A 395 -17.79 9.51 9.05
N ALA A 396 -16.97 10.40 8.47
CA ALA A 396 -15.63 10.09 8.00
C ALA A 396 -14.61 10.00 9.14
#